data_AF-A0A1I7U6W6-F1
#
_entry.id   AF-A0A1I7U6W6-F1
#
_cell.length_a   1.000
_cell.length_b   1.000
_cell.length_c   1.000
_cell.angle_alpha   90.00
_cell.angle_beta   90.00
_cell.angle_gamma   90.00
#
_symmetry.space_group_name_H-M   'P 1'
#
loop_
_entity.id
_entity.type
_entity.pdbx_description
1 polymer ?
#
loop_
_entity_poly.entity_id
_entity_poly.type
_entity_poly.pdbx_seq_one_letter_code
_entity_poly.pdbx_strand_id
1 'polypeptide(L)'
;MSTPVGSSGPSTSTPEGPSTSTSAGPSTSTSEGSSTSTSAGPSTSTLHVPSSSRNQLPSPTGSSTENAFREKERCKVQMNLFKVDISGMPEKVVRLSMLTTLCFEKCFLRLSNVHNHFSGGLNATNRRVALRVIFRKIFARHPIIFGTDINKYAFDGATTIYAIDYKGGNLKILETLAEKDFNKEEWAQVSRIVRKPETRFEVVISANGFVYSRGQEYESIENHKELIKLIDAVSSENRNEPGIFHHGRRQTFHYKDRLRNITKGFFKSTRWLTNCEIAMVLDYVQTPFYDETSVLKLLTLKYDEFSGIAPIQIPRDQGQRDRDQREQRAHRDEQDSRDFRGHRGHEGRREGRSKSRSPIQAPEQPVQEAPDYDETKVIEVQTAFKDERHPEIFKDIARYMKGIIVEPTHLSAEYNRNVVIAGFSVLNAKEQKFIKKEGTEIKRITVVEYFKSKHNITIKFPDLPLIVTGKGKRRRISQWNY
;
A
#
# COMPACT_ATOMS: atom_id res chain seq x y z
N MET A 1 5.33 -35.45 79.69
CA MET A 1 5.55 -34.00 79.58
C MET A 1 4.86 -33.50 78.32
N SER A 2 3.79 -32.72 78.54
CA SER A 2 3.23 -31.65 77.71
C SER A 2 2.76 -31.95 76.26
N THR A 3 1.52 -32.44 76.18
CA THR A 3 0.33 -31.90 75.46
C THR A 3 0.43 -31.31 74.04
N PRO A 4 -0.46 -31.75 73.12
CA PRO A 4 -0.83 -31.06 71.88
C PRO A 4 -2.19 -30.31 71.99
N VAL A 5 -2.30 -29.12 71.38
CA VAL A 5 -3.52 -28.31 71.13
C VAL A 5 -3.19 -27.39 69.94
N GLY A 6 -4.01 -27.03 68.94
CA GLY A 6 -5.40 -27.24 68.54
C GLY A 6 -5.59 -26.50 67.19
N SER A 7 -6.39 -27.03 66.27
CA SER A 7 -7.72 -26.48 65.88
C SER A 7 -7.74 -24.99 65.46
N SER A 8 -7.92 -24.72 64.16
CA SER A 8 -8.98 -23.84 63.61
C SER A 8 -8.86 -23.71 62.08
N GLY A 9 -9.91 -24.08 61.36
CA GLY A 9 -10.08 -23.69 59.96
C GLY A 9 -10.65 -22.28 59.83
N PRO A 10 -10.75 -21.76 58.60
CA PRO A 10 -11.84 -20.85 58.27
C PRO A 10 -12.56 -21.24 56.97
N SER A 11 -13.86 -21.43 57.12
CA SER A 11 -14.96 -20.76 56.43
C SER A 11 -14.79 -20.30 54.98
N THR A 12 -15.67 -20.88 54.18
CA THR A 12 -16.26 -20.38 52.93
C THR A 12 -16.57 -18.88 52.92
N SER A 13 -16.12 -18.19 51.87
CA SER A 13 -16.82 -17.02 51.33
C SER A 13 -16.73 -16.99 49.81
N THR A 14 -17.91 -17.13 49.20
CA THR A 14 -18.23 -16.96 47.79
C THR A 14 -18.03 -15.49 47.39
N PRO A 15 -17.34 -15.15 46.30
CA PRO A 15 -17.43 -13.81 45.74
C PRO A 15 -18.67 -13.72 44.84
N GLU A 16 -19.61 -12.91 45.26
CA GLU A 16 -20.77 -12.46 44.50
C GLU A 16 -20.33 -11.83 43.17
N GLY A 17 -21.08 -12.13 42.11
CA GLY A 17 -20.87 -11.58 40.78
C GLY A 17 -21.19 -10.08 40.70
N PRO A 18 -20.54 -9.32 39.80
CA PRO A 18 -20.91 -7.94 39.58
C PRO A 18 -22.20 -7.86 38.74
N SER A 19 -23.18 -7.23 39.37
CA SER A 19 -24.50 -6.86 38.88
C SER A 19 -24.46 -6.03 37.60
N THR A 20 -25.40 -6.33 36.71
CA THR A 20 -25.80 -5.56 35.54
C THR A 20 -26.19 -4.13 35.90
N SER A 21 -25.45 -3.13 35.42
CA SER A 21 -25.87 -1.73 35.41
C SER A 21 -26.23 -1.31 33.99
N THR A 22 -27.54 -1.25 33.75
CA THR A 22 -28.20 -0.67 32.59
C THR A 22 -28.07 0.86 32.69
N SER A 23 -27.26 1.50 31.85
CA SER A 23 -27.27 2.96 31.72
C SER A 23 -28.20 3.38 30.58
N ALA A 24 -29.30 4.01 30.95
CA ALA A 24 -30.27 4.64 30.08
C ALA A 24 -29.63 5.74 29.21
N GLY A 25 -30.00 5.77 27.93
CA GLY A 25 -29.68 6.86 27.02
C GLY A 25 -30.59 8.08 27.23
N PRO A 26 -30.17 9.28 26.79
CA PRO A 26 -31.00 10.47 26.85
C PRO A 26 -31.98 10.52 25.67
N SER A 27 -33.27 10.61 26.02
CA SER A 27 -34.41 10.86 25.15
C SER A 27 -34.32 12.25 24.51
N THR A 28 -34.55 12.35 23.20
CA THR A 28 -34.85 13.63 22.54
C THR A 28 -36.26 13.58 21.97
N SER A 29 -36.97 14.65 22.27
CA SER A 29 -38.40 14.89 22.12
C SER A 29 -38.86 14.97 20.67
N THR A 30 -39.94 14.25 20.39
CA THR A 30 -40.93 14.48 19.33
C THR A 30 -41.69 15.78 19.57
N SER A 31 -41.88 16.58 18.53
CA SER A 31 -42.95 17.58 18.45
C SER A 31 -43.81 17.28 17.22
N GLU A 32 -45.09 17.06 17.51
CA GLU A 32 -46.19 16.80 16.60
C GLU A 32 -46.52 18.03 15.73
N GLY A 33 -47.13 17.78 14.58
CA GLY A 33 -47.64 18.81 13.68
C GLY A 33 -48.42 18.21 12.52
N SER A 34 -49.57 17.60 12.83
CA SER A 34 -50.61 17.21 11.87
C SER A 34 -51.20 18.43 11.14
N SER A 35 -51.48 18.32 9.85
CA SER A 35 -52.76 18.68 9.24
C SER A 35 -52.90 18.07 7.84
N THR A 36 -53.89 17.20 7.72
CA THR A 36 -54.50 16.65 6.50
C THR A 36 -55.33 17.69 5.73
N SER A 37 -55.32 17.64 4.39
CA SER A 37 -56.52 17.86 3.58
C SER A 37 -56.43 17.26 2.16
N THR A 38 -57.32 16.29 1.95
CA THR A 38 -58.07 15.90 0.73
C THR A 38 -58.52 17.14 -0.10
N SER A 39 -58.87 17.13 -1.39
CA SER A 39 -59.41 16.12 -2.33
C SER A 39 -59.63 16.77 -3.72
N ALA A 40 -59.59 15.95 -4.78
CA ALA A 40 -60.43 15.98 -6.00
C ALA A 40 -60.51 17.21 -6.93
N GLY A 41 -60.28 16.98 -8.23
CA GLY A 41 -60.76 17.82 -9.36
C GLY A 41 -62.30 17.72 -9.55
N PRO A 42 -62.93 18.19 -10.66
CA PRO A 42 -62.50 17.94 -12.05
C PRO A 42 -62.96 18.99 -13.14
N SER A 43 -62.78 18.62 -14.43
CA SER A 43 -63.66 18.90 -15.61
C SER A 43 -63.56 20.27 -16.33
N THR A 44 -62.97 20.38 -17.53
CA THR A 44 -63.40 20.08 -18.94
C THR A 44 -64.23 21.17 -19.66
N SER A 45 -64.07 21.23 -20.99
CA SER A 45 -64.91 21.88 -22.04
C SER A 45 -64.35 23.23 -22.57
N THR A 46 -64.37 23.61 -23.86
CA THR A 46 -64.62 22.97 -25.17
C THR A 46 -64.22 23.98 -26.29
N LEU A 47 -63.73 23.44 -27.43
CA LEU A 47 -64.00 23.78 -28.85
C LEU A 47 -63.67 25.16 -29.50
N HIS A 48 -62.95 25.01 -30.64
CA HIS A 48 -63.08 25.66 -31.98
C HIS A 48 -62.89 27.18 -32.22
N VAL A 49 -61.70 27.55 -32.75
CA VAL A 49 -61.33 27.95 -34.16
C VAL A 49 -62.41 28.65 -35.04
N PRO A 50 -62.12 29.55 -36.03
CA PRO A 50 -60.84 30.17 -36.51
C PRO A 50 -60.90 31.72 -36.66
N SER A 51 -59.78 32.39 -36.96
CA SER A 51 -59.64 33.29 -38.14
C SER A 51 -58.26 33.95 -38.22
N SER A 52 -57.89 34.22 -39.47
CA SER A 52 -56.55 34.43 -40.00
C SER A 52 -56.00 35.85 -39.82
N SER A 53 -54.68 35.94 -40.03
CA SER A 53 -53.88 37.11 -40.46
C SER A 53 -53.66 38.25 -39.45
N ARG A 54 -52.39 38.47 -39.09
CA ARG A 54 -51.53 39.53 -39.67
C ARG A 54 -50.36 39.81 -38.72
N ASN A 55 -49.16 39.85 -39.30
CA ASN A 55 -47.91 40.24 -38.66
C ASN A 55 -48.05 41.52 -37.83
N GLN A 56 -47.92 41.42 -36.50
CA GLN A 56 -47.47 42.51 -35.65
C GLN A 56 -46.65 41.95 -34.51
N LEU A 57 -45.41 42.42 -34.44
CA LEU A 57 -44.49 42.28 -33.32
C LEU A 57 -44.98 43.17 -32.17
N PRO A 58 -45.21 42.66 -30.95
CA PRO A 58 -45.32 43.51 -29.77
C PRO A 58 -44.09 43.36 -28.87
N SER A 59 -43.61 44.52 -28.48
CA SER A 59 -42.59 44.82 -27.47
C SER A 59 -42.80 44.08 -26.13
N PRO A 60 -41.73 43.95 -25.32
CA PRO A 60 -41.75 43.18 -24.09
C PRO A 60 -42.40 44.01 -22.98
N THR A 61 -43.56 43.58 -22.49
CA THR A 61 -44.08 44.09 -21.22
C THR A 61 -44.81 43.00 -20.46
N GLY A 62 -44.15 42.54 -19.39
CA GLY A 62 -44.79 42.22 -18.12
C GLY A 62 -45.48 40.87 -18.00
N SER A 63 -44.73 39.87 -17.52
CA SER A 63 -45.14 39.15 -16.30
C SER A 63 -43.91 38.48 -15.64
N SER A 64 -43.44 39.09 -14.55
CA SER A 64 -42.96 38.31 -13.40
C SER A 64 -44.09 37.35 -13.03
N THR A 65 -43.95 36.03 -12.99
CA THR A 65 -43.16 35.26 -12.02
C THR A 65 -43.16 33.78 -12.44
N GLU A 66 -42.41 33.39 -13.47
CA GLU A 66 -42.32 31.98 -13.90
C GLU A 66 -40.90 31.52 -14.22
N ASN A 67 -39.87 32.17 -13.65
CA ASN A 67 -38.54 31.58 -13.57
C ASN A 67 -38.42 30.66 -12.34
N ALA A 68 -39.51 29.98 -11.97
CA ALA A 68 -39.46 28.85 -11.07
C ALA A 68 -38.80 27.72 -11.85
N PHE A 69 -37.59 27.33 -11.41
CA PHE A 69 -36.81 26.17 -11.85
C PHE A 69 -37.55 25.28 -12.87
N ARG A 70 -37.33 25.51 -14.17
CA ARG A 70 -37.79 24.58 -15.21
C ARG A 70 -37.37 23.19 -14.77
N GLU A 71 -38.33 22.28 -14.73
CA GLU A 71 -38.12 20.90 -14.33
C GLU A 71 -36.89 20.36 -15.08
N LYS A 72 -35.86 19.96 -14.33
CA LYS A 72 -34.57 19.58 -14.92
C LYS A 72 -34.82 18.43 -15.88
N GLU A 73 -34.49 18.64 -17.16
CA GLU A 73 -34.55 17.61 -18.18
C GLU A 73 -33.85 16.34 -17.68
N ARG A 74 -34.55 15.21 -17.76
CA ARG A 74 -33.98 13.91 -17.37
C ARG A 74 -32.98 13.49 -18.44
N CYS A 75 -31.71 13.38 -18.04
CA CYS A 75 -30.64 12.89 -18.91
C CYS A 75 -30.23 11.47 -18.50
N LYS A 76 -30.03 10.58 -19.48
CA LYS A 76 -29.46 9.25 -19.24
C LYS A 76 -27.96 9.39 -19.04
N VAL A 77 -27.44 8.84 -17.94
CA VAL A 77 -26.00 8.86 -17.63
C VAL A 77 -25.48 7.44 -17.51
N GLN A 78 -24.24 7.23 -17.94
CA GLN A 78 -23.48 6.02 -17.66
C GLN A 78 -22.52 6.29 -16.50
N MET A 79 -22.51 5.39 -15.52
CA MET A 79 -21.64 5.48 -14.35
C MET A 79 -20.63 4.35 -14.37
N ASN A 80 -19.50 4.53 -13.69
CA ASN A 80 -18.50 3.49 -13.45
C ASN A 80 -18.87 2.59 -12.25
N LEU A 81 -20.16 2.26 -12.17
CA LEU A 81 -20.82 1.53 -11.09
C LEU A 81 -21.33 0.21 -11.67
N PHE A 82 -20.84 -0.91 -11.12
CA PHE A 82 -21.15 -2.26 -11.60
C PHE A 82 -21.97 -2.98 -10.54
N LYS A 83 -23.19 -3.40 -10.87
CA LYS A 83 -24.03 -4.18 -9.94
C LYS A 83 -23.34 -5.50 -9.60
N VAL A 84 -23.35 -5.86 -8.32
CA VAL A 84 -22.84 -7.13 -7.82
C VAL A 84 -24.02 -8.04 -7.57
N ASP A 85 -24.08 -9.15 -8.31
CA ASP A 85 -25.10 -10.16 -8.11
C ASP A 85 -24.66 -11.15 -7.01
N ILE A 86 -25.45 -11.24 -5.94
CA ILE A 86 -25.24 -12.15 -4.81
C ILE A 86 -26.31 -13.26 -4.76
N SER A 87 -27.10 -13.43 -5.84
CA SER A 87 -28.14 -14.45 -5.94
C SER A 87 -27.62 -15.90 -5.92
N GLY A 88 -26.32 -16.11 -6.09
CA GLY A 88 -25.66 -17.41 -5.91
C GLY A 88 -25.07 -17.64 -4.51
N MET A 89 -25.05 -16.62 -3.65
CA MET A 89 -24.44 -16.70 -2.32
C MET A 89 -25.34 -17.51 -1.36
N PRO A 90 -24.77 -18.37 -0.50
CA PRO A 90 -25.54 -19.04 0.55
C PRO A 90 -26.16 -18.01 1.49
N GLU A 91 -27.30 -18.36 2.08
CA GLU A 91 -28.05 -17.50 3.00
C GLU A 91 -27.18 -16.98 4.15
N LYS A 92 -26.34 -17.85 4.71
CA LYS A 92 -25.39 -17.54 5.78
C LYS A 92 -23.96 -17.91 5.41
N VAL A 93 -23.02 -17.03 5.73
CA VAL A 93 -21.57 -17.24 5.63
C VAL A 93 -20.96 -17.12 7.02
N VAL A 94 -20.16 -18.09 7.43
CA VAL A 94 -19.51 -18.10 8.74
C VAL A 94 -18.37 -17.09 8.75
N ARG A 95 -18.32 -16.26 9.80
CA ARG A 95 -17.22 -15.34 10.04
C ARG A 95 -16.29 -15.93 11.10
N LEU A 96 -15.01 -16.02 10.78
CA LEU A 96 -13.95 -16.46 11.68
C LEU A 96 -12.98 -15.30 11.95
N SER A 97 -12.54 -15.20 13.21
CA SER A 97 -11.44 -14.33 13.61
C SER A 97 -10.13 -15.10 13.54
N MET A 98 -9.11 -14.53 12.90
CA MET A 98 -7.73 -15.03 12.87
C MET A 98 -6.81 -14.01 13.55
N LEU A 99 -6.29 -14.37 14.71
CA LEU A 99 -5.33 -13.55 15.44
C LEU A 99 -3.94 -14.16 15.28
N THR A 100 -3.02 -13.41 14.69
CA THR A 100 -1.63 -13.84 14.52
C THR A 100 -0.70 -12.97 15.36
N THR A 101 0.11 -13.62 16.18
CA THR A 101 1.15 -13.01 17.01
C THR A 101 2.52 -13.49 16.54
N LEU A 102 3.38 -12.54 16.19
CA LEU A 102 4.79 -12.78 15.90
C LEU A 102 5.55 -12.83 17.23
N CYS A 103 6.16 -13.97 17.52
CA CYS A 103 6.87 -14.22 18.78
C CYS A 103 8.37 -14.37 18.50
N PHE A 104 9.20 -13.58 19.17
CA PHE A 104 10.66 -13.68 19.10
C PHE A 104 11.27 -13.28 20.45
N GLU A 105 12.12 -14.15 21.00
CA GLU A 105 12.69 -14.00 22.35
C GLU A 105 11.59 -13.69 23.40
N LYS A 106 11.61 -12.49 24.00
CA LYS A 106 10.62 -11.99 24.99
C LYS A 106 9.64 -10.98 24.39
N CYS A 107 9.59 -10.84 23.07
CA CYS A 107 8.75 -9.87 22.37
C CYS A 107 7.60 -10.58 21.65
N PHE A 108 6.40 -10.02 21.84
CA PHE A 108 5.17 -10.47 21.19
C PHE A 108 4.60 -9.31 20.38
N LEU A 109 4.36 -9.54 19.09
CA LEU A 109 3.82 -8.54 18.19
C LEU A 109 2.58 -9.07 17.48
N ARG A 110 1.41 -8.59 17.90
CA ARG A 110 0.15 -8.91 17.24
C ARG A 110 0.08 -8.23 15.87
N LEU A 111 0.01 -9.01 14.80
CA LEU A 111 0.02 -8.51 13.42
C LEU A 111 -1.28 -7.78 13.03
N SER A 112 -2.38 -8.03 13.74
CA SER A 112 -3.64 -7.29 13.54
C SER A 112 -3.58 -5.83 13.97
N ASN A 113 -2.65 -5.47 14.86
CA ASN A 113 -2.55 -4.11 15.38
C ASN A 113 -1.78 -3.24 14.38
N VAL A 114 -2.53 -2.71 13.40
CA VAL A 114 -2.01 -1.89 12.28
C VAL A 114 -1.22 -0.67 12.75
N HIS A 115 -1.45 -0.20 13.98
CA HIS A 115 -0.91 1.04 14.53
C HIS A 115 0.31 0.88 15.44
N ASN A 116 0.85 -0.34 15.61
CA ASN A 116 1.92 -0.55 16.58
C ASN A 116 3.23 0.14 16.18
N HIS A 117 3.66 1.06 17.05
CA HIS A 117 4.80 1.99 17.04
C HIS A 117 6.20 1.37 16.90
N PHE A 118 6.38 0.23 16.25
CA PHE A 118 7.70 -0.35 16.04
C PHE A 118 8.51 0.46 15.03
N SER A 119 9.81 0.60 15.29
CA SER A 119 10.79 1.09 14.30
C SER A 119 10.61 0.38 12.98
N GLY A 120 10.54 1.09 11.86
CA GLY A 120 10.65 0.46 10.55
C GLY A 120 9.36 -0.15 10.01
N GLY A 121 8.19 0.41 10.36
CA GLY A 121 6.83 0.10 9.86
C GLY A 121 6.70 -1.14 8.98
N LEU A 122 6.08 -2.20 9.51
CA LEU A 122 5.74 -3.37 8.69
C LEU A 122 4.87 -2.93 7.51
N ASN A 123 5.39 -3.09 6.30
CA ASN A 123 4.66 -2.81 5.07
C ASN A 123 3.33 -3.59 5.10
N ALA A 124 2.21 -2.87 5.04
CA ALA A 124 0.87 -3.46 5.12
C ALA A 124 0.65 -4.52 4.05
N THR A 125 1.23 -4.33 2.86
CA THR A 125 1.20 -5.30 1.76
C THR A 125 1.95 -6.58 2.13
N ASN A 126 3.22 -6.49 2.55
CA ASN A 126 3.99 -7.66 2.97
C ASN A 126 3.32 -8.40 4.12
N ARG A 127 2.72 -7.68 5.06
CA ARG A 127 1.93 -8.27 6.16
C ARG A 127 0.72 -9.04 5.65
N ARG A 128 -0.06 -8.47 4.74
CA ARG A 128 -1.24 -9.13 4.14
C ARG A 128 -0.85 -10.40 3.39
N VAL A 129 0.21 -10.32 2.58
CA VAL A 129 0.76 -11.47 1.84
C VAL A 129 1.19 -12.57 2.82
N ALA A 130 1.99 -12.24 3.82
CA ALA A 130 2.44 -13.20 4.83
C ALA A 130 1.27 -13.85 5.60
N LEU A 131 0.28 -13.05 6.03
CA LEU A 131 -0.89 -13.58 6.74
C LEU A 131 -1.72 -14.54 5.87
N ARG A 132 -1.79 -14.32 4.56
CA ARG A 132 -2.46 -15.25 3.63
C ARG A 132 -1.70 -16.57 3.49
N VAL A 133 -0.37 -16.51 3.38
CA VAL A 133 0.46 -17.73 3.37
C VAL A 133 0.28 -18.51 4.67
N ILE A 134 0.29 -17.82 5.82
CA ILE A 134 0.02 -18.42 7.13
C ILE A 134 -1.37 -19.06 7.17
N PHE A 135 -2.42 -18.37 6.70
CA PHE A 135 -3.77 -18.93 6.65
C PHE A 135 -3.82 -20.20 5.77
N ARG A 136 -3.25 -20.17 4.56
CA ARG A 136 -3.19 -21.33 3.67
C ARG A 136 -2.46 -22.51 4.31
N LYS A 137 -1.39 -22.26 5.06
CA LYS A 137 -0.66 -23.31 5.80
C LYS A 137 -1.55 -23.96 6.86
N ILE A 138 -2.29 -23.16 7.63
CA ILE A 138 -3.21 -23.66 8.66
C ILE A 138 -4.38 -24.41 8.02
N PHE A 139 -4.94 -23.87 6.93
CA PHE A 139 -5.99 -24.53 6.15
C PHE A 139 -5.58 -25.96 5.75
N ALA A 140 -4.37 -26.11 5.17
CA ALA A 140 -3.86 -27.41 4.73
C ALA A 140 -3.60 -28.40 5.88
N ARG A 141 -3.30 -27.91 7.09
CA ARG A 141 -3.07 -28.74 8.28
C ARG A 141 -4.36 -29.25 8.93
N HIS A 142 -5.49 -28.60 8.67
CA HIS A 142 -6.76 -28.87 9.32
C HIS A 142 -7.88 -29.25 8.32
N PRO A 143 -7.69 -30.28 7.47
CA PRO A 143 -8.65 -30.64 6.42
C PRO A 143 -9.99 -31.13 6.98
N ILE A 144 -10.03 -31.63 8.22
CA ILE A 144 -11.27 -32.04 8.88
C ILE A 144 -12.17 -30.83 9.15
N ILE A 145 -11.57 -29.68 9.48
CA ILE A 145 -12.27 -28.45 9.85
C ILE A 145 -12.59 -27.61 8.62
N PHE A 146 -11.61 -27.44 7.74
CA PHE A 146 -11.70 -26.55 6.58
C PHE A 146 -12.03 -27.26 5.25
N GLY A 147 -12.06 -28.59 5.22
CA GLY A 147 -12.16 -29.34 3.97
C GLY A 147 -10.91 -29.20 3.10
N THR A 148 -11.07 -29.40 1.80
CA THR A 148 -9.97 -29.38 0.82
C THR A 148 -10.07 -28.23 -0.19
N ASP A 149 -11.23 -27.59 -0.30
CA ASP A 149 -11.49 -26.52 -1.27
C ASP A 149 -11.29 -25.14 -0.65
N ILE A 150 -10.11 -24.56 -0.88
CA ILE A 150 -9.76 -23.22 -0.37
C ILE A 150 -10.67 -22.13 -0.94
N ASN A 151 -11.29 -22.32 -2.10
CA ASN A 151 -12.12 -21.29 -2.74
C ASN A 151 -13.44 -21.04 -1.99
N LYS A 152 -13.78 -21.89 -1.01
CA LYS A 152 -14.88 -21.67 -0.08
C LYS A 152 -14.55 -20.69 1.05
N TYR A 153 -13.33 -20.15 1.06
CA TYR A 153 -12.80 -19.28 2.10
C TYR A 153 -12.22 -18.00 1.52
N ALA A 154 -12.63 -16.86 2.04
CA ALA A 154 -12.06 -15.56 1.68
C ALA A 154 -11.42 -14.92 2.91
N PHE A 155 -10.13 -14.57 2.82
CA PHE A 155 -9.40 -13.93 3.91
C PHE A 155 -9.05 -12.47 3.57
N ASP A 156 -9.42 -11.55 4.48
CA ASP A 156 -9.18 -10.11 4.33
C ASP A 156 -7.69 -9.70 4.42
N GLY A 157 -6.81 -10.65 4.74
CA GLY A 157 -5.37 -10.40 4.93
C GLY A 157 -5.06 -9.67 6.24
N ALA A 158 -5.99 -9.62 7.19
CA ALA A 158 -5.83 -8.98 8.47
C ALA A 158 -6.31 -9.88 9.61
N THR A 159 -7.61 -10.02 9.80
CA THR A 159 -8.20 -10.72 10.96
C THR A 159 -9.42 -11.53 10.65
N THR A 160 -10.00 -11.42 9.45
CA THR A 160 -11.34 -11.96 9.20
C THR A 160 -11.30 -12.93 8.04
N ILE A 161 -11.69 -14.18 8.31
CA ILE A 161 -11.92 -15.20 7.31
C ILE A 161 -13.43 -15.38 7.18
N TYR A 162 -13.91 -15.41 5.95
CA TYR A 162 -15.28 -15.73 5.62
C TYR A 162 -15.34 -17.12 5.01
N ALA A 163 -16.26 -17.97 5.48
CA ALA A 163 -16.31 -19.38 5.12
C ALA A 163 -17.74 -19.83 4.80
N ILE A 164 -17.89 -20.53 3.68
CA ILE A 164 -19.19 -21.07 3.24
C ILE A 164 -19.47 -22.46 3.85
N ASP A 165 -18.42 -23.24 4.16
CA ASP A 165 -18.53 -24.66 4.53
C ASP A 165 -17.61 -24.99 5.74
N TYR A 166 -17.67 -24.16 6.79
CA TYR A 166 -16.84 -24.35 7.98
C TYR A 166 -17.43 -25.43 8.91
N LYS A 167 -16.66 -26.49 9.15
CA LYS A 167 -17.10 -27.66 9.94
C LYS A 167 -16.66 -27.60 11.41
N GLY A 168 -15.88 -26.59 11.80
CA GLY A 168 -15.30 -26.51 13.15
C GLY A 168 -16.27 -26.02 14.24
N GLY A 169 -17.46 -25.53 13.90
CA GLY A 169 -18.43 -25.03 14.88
C GLY A 169 -17.82 -23.97 15.82
N ASN A 170 -17.84 -24.25 17.13
CA ASN A 170 -17.25 -23.37 18.16
C ASN A 170 -15.80 -23.70 18.52
N LEU A 171 -15.16 -24.62 17.79
CA LEU A 171 -13.77 -25.02 18.04
C LEU A 171 -12.84 -23.82 17.86
N LYS A 172 -11.91 -23.67 18.81
CA LYS A 172 -10.80 -22.71 18.74
C LYS A 172 -9.54 -23.43 18.29
N ILE A 173 -9.05 -23.09 17.11
CA ILE A 173 -7.80 -23.62 16.56
C ILE A 173 -6.64 -22.80 17.12
N LEU A 174 -5.64 -23.48 17.67
CA LEU A 174 -4.40 -22.90 18.18
C LEU A 174 -3.24 -23.54 17.43
N GLU A 175 -2.50 -22.74 16.66
CA GLU A 175 -1.38 -23.20 15.85
C GLU A 175 -0.11 -22.41 16.16
N THR A 176 1.02 -23.09 16.08
CA THR A 176 2.34 -22.45 16.14
C THR A 176 3.12 -22.81 14.88
N LEU A 177 3.48 -21.80 14.08
CA LEU A 177 4.27 -21.98 12.87
C LEU A 177 5.67 -21.36 13.04
N ALA A 178 6.68 -21.99 12.45
CA ALA A 178 8.05 -21.53 12.37
C ALA A 178 8.58 -21.73 10.94
N GLU A 179 9.80 -21.27 10.67
CA GLU A 179 10.45 -21.35 9.35
C GLU A 179 10.33 -22.74 8.68
N LYS A 180 10.57 -23.82 9.44
CA LYS A 180 10.48 -25.22 8.96
C LYS A 180 9.10 -25.64 8.43
N ASP A 181 8.06 -24.89 8.75
CA ASP A 181 6.69 -25.20 8.36
C ASP A 181 6.35 -24.66 6.95
N PHE A 182 7.22 -23.84 6.38
CA PHE A 182 7.06 -23.21 5.07
C PHE A 182 8.06 -23.80 4.08
N ASN A 183 7.64 -23.96 2.82
CA ASN A 183 8.59 -24.21 1.74
C ASN A 183 9.39 -22.93 1.42
N LYS A 184 10.40 -23.04 0.54
CA LYS A 184 11.28 -21.91 0.21
C LYS A 184 10.54 -20.67 -0.33
N GLU A 185 9.51 -20.88 -1.16
CA GLU A 185 8.75 -19.80 -1.79
C GLU A 185 7.79 -19.12 -0.80
N GLU A 186 7.08 -19.92 -0.01
CA GLU A 186 6.22 -19.46 1.08
C GLU A 186 7.03 -18.68 2.12
N TRP A 187 8.18 -19.24 2.51
CA TRP A 187 9.06 -18.59 3.47
C TRP A 187 9.61 -17.28 2.93
N ALA A 188 9.99 -17.19 1.64
CA ALA A 188 10.42 -15.93 1.04
C ALA A 188 9.35 -14.82 1.09
N GLN A 189 8.07 -15.17 1.20
CA GLN A 189 6.99 -14.21 1.41
C GLN A 189 6.80 -13.87 2.90
N VAL A 190 6.83 -14.88 3.78
CA VAL A 190 6.64 -14.73 5.23
C VAL A 190 7.83 -14.05 5.90
N SER A 191 9.06 -14.35 5.47
CA SER A 191 10.30 -13.80 6.03
C SER A 191 10.40 -12.29 5.85
N ARG A 192 9.64 -11.71 4.90
CA ARG A 192 9.48 -10.25 4.70
C ARG A 192 8.81 -9.54 5.86
N ILE A 193 8.26 -10.25 6.85
CA ILE A 193 7.80 -9.66 8.12
C ILE A 193 8.62 -10.14 9.33
N VAL A 194 9.55 -11.07 9.12
CA VAL A 194 10.45 -11.62 10.12
C VAL A 194 11.72 -10.78 10.19
N ARG A 195 12.12 -10.40 11.40
CA ARG A 195 13.30 -9.55 11.63
C ARG A 195 14.43 -10.23 12.40
N LYS A 196 14.14 -11.36 13.02
CA LYS A 196 15.07 -12.10 13.85
C LYS A 196 15.01 -13.58 13.50
N PRO A 197 16.14 -14.30 13.62
CA PRO A 197 16.12 -15.76 13.57
C PRO A 197 15.22 -16.30 14.69
N GLU A 198 14.77 -17.55 14.53
CA GLU A 198 13.91 -18.26 15.50
C GLU A 198 12.56 -17.60 15.78
N THR A 199 12.10 -16.73 14.86
CA THR A 199 10.76 -16.14 14.97
C THR A 199 9.71 -17.22 14.69
N ARG A 200 8.70 -17.28 15.57
CA ARG A 200 7.51 -18.14 15.39
C ARG A 200 6.23 -17.31 15.33
N PHE A 201 5.17 -17.92 14.81
CA PHE A 201 3.85 -17.34 14.67
C PHE A 201 2.87 -18.14 15.51
N GLU A 202 2.29 -17.51 16.52
CA GLU A 202 1.20 -18.08 17.30
C GLU A 202 -0.12 -17.59 16.69
N VAL A 203 -0.93 -18.51 16.19
CA VAL A 203 -2.17 -18.21 15.45
C VAL A 203 -3.37 -18.81 16.17
N VAL A 204 -4.41 -18.00 16.31
CA VAL A 204 -5.68 -18.39 16.91
C VAL A 204 -6.80 -18.16 15.89
N ILE A 205 -7.54 -19.21 15.54
CA ILE A 205 -8.73 -19.10 14.68
C ILE A 205 -9.97 -19.55 15.46
N SER A 206 -11.03 -18.74 15.43
CA SER A 206 -12.31 -19.09 16.07
C SER A 206 -13.48 -18.43 15.35
N ALA A 207 -14.62 -19.12 15.28
CA ALA A 207 -15.86 -18.52 14.80
C ALA A 207 -16.29 -17.33 15.68
N ASN A 208 -16.73 -16.25 15.07
CA ASN A 208 -17.13 -15.02 15.79
C ASN A 208 -18.38 -14.33 15.19
N GLY A 209 -19.15 -15.02 14.37
CA GLY A 209 -20.43 -14.54 13.86
C GLY A 209 -20.78 -15.09 12.48
N PHE A 210 -21.80 -14.48 11.88
CA PHE A 210 -22.30 -14.80 10.55
C PHE A 210 -22.47 -13.52 9.73
N VAL A 211 -22.44 -13.68 8.41
CA VAL A 211 -22.85 -12.67 7.43
C VAL A 211 -23.99 -13.26 6.64
N TYR A 212 -25.09 -12.53 6.55
CA TYR A 212 -26.31 -12.96 5.89
C TYR A 212 -26.42 -12.33 4.51
N SER A 213 -26.77 -13.11 3.49
CA SER A 213 -27.06 -12.61 2.14
C SER A 213 -28.56 -12.46 1.85
N ARG A 214 -29.40 -13.04 2.71
CA ARG A 214 -30.87 -13.06 2.64
C ARG A 214 -31.45 -13.19 4.05
N GLY A 215 -32.78 -13.12 4.16
CA GLY A 215 -33.50 -13.25 5.43
C GLY A 215 -33.67 -11.91 6.15
N GLN A 216 -34.20 -11.94 7.37
CA GLN A 216 -34.50 -10.73 8.13
C GLN A 216 -33.21 -10.02 8.59
N GLU A 217 -32.16 -10.79 8.89
CA GLU A 217 -30.86 -10.29 9.33
C GLU A 217 -30.08 -9.60 8.20
N TYR A 218 -30.41 -9.89 6.94
CA TYR A 218 -29.80 -9.26 5.77
C TYR A 218 -29.91 -7.74 5.82
N GLU A 219 -31.09 -7.22 6.22
CA GLU A 219 -31.44 -5.80 6.20
C GLU A 219 -30.78 -4.98 7.33
N SER A 220 -30.06 -5.62 8.26
CA SER A 220 -29.40 -4.93 9.35
C SER A 220 -28.17 -4.13 8.87
N ILE A 221 -27.99 -2.93 9.42
CA ILE A 221 -26.89 -2.02 9.05
C ILE A 221 -25.53 -2.65 9.36
N GLU A 222 -25.43 -3.42 10.44
CA GLU A 222 -24.25 -4.17 10.83
C GLU A 222 -23.91 -5.24 9.80
N ASN A 223 -24.91 -6.00 9.33
CA ASN A 223 -24.74 -7.00 8.29
C ASN A 223 -24.34 -6.36 6.95
N HIS A 224 -24.93 -5.22 6.56
CA HIS A 224 -24.54 -4.50 5.34
C HIS A 224 -23.04 -4.17 5.33
N LYS A 225 -22.50 -3.67 6.47
CA LYS A 225 -21.07 -3.36 6.60
C LYS A 225 -20.20 -4.61 6.47
N GLU A 226 -20.62 -5.72 7.04
CA GLU A 226 -19.88 -6.99 6.98
C GLU A 226 -19.98 -7.66 5.60
N LEU A 227 -21.12 -7.56 4.92
CA LEU A 227 -21.32 -8.05 3.56
C LEU A 227 -20.48 -7.28 2.55
N ILE A 228 -20.35 -5.95 2.71
CA ILE A 228 -19.41 -5.14 1.93
C ILE A 228 -17.96 -5.66 2.13
N LYS A 229 -17.55 -5.94 3.37
CA LYS A 229 -16.21 -6.46 3.67
C LYS A 229 -15.99 -7.85 3.07
N LEU A 230 -16.99 -8.73 3.13
CA LEU A 230 -16.96 -10.05 2.50
C LEU A 230 -16.73 -9.92 0.99
N ILE A 231 -17.52 -9.11 0.30
CA ILE A 231 -17.40 -8.90 -1.15
C ILE A 231 -16.05 -8.27 -1.49
N ASP A 232 -15.59 -7.32 -0.68
CA ASP A 232 -14.25 -6.74 -0.83
C ASP A 232 -13.13 -7.78 -0.62
N ALA A 233 -13.27 -8.70 0.33
CA ALA A 233 -12.31 -9.77 0.57
C ALA A 233 -12.24 -10.73 -0.62
N VAL A 234 -13.39 -11.25 -1.06
CA VAL A 234 -13.53 -12.17 -2.22
C VAL A 234 -12.98 -11.51 -3.49
N SER A 235 -13.45 -10.31 -3.83
CA SER A 235 -13.02 -9.61 -5.04
C SER A 235 -11.57 -9.10 -4.98
N SER A 236 -10.90 -9.20 -3.83
CA SER A 236 -9.48 -8.85 -3.66
C SER A 236 -8.58 -10.08 -3.57
N GLU A 237 -9.12 -11.29 -3.61
CA GLU A 237 -8.33 -12.50 -3.39
C GLU A 237 -7.20 -12.64 -4.41
N ASN A 238 -7.51 -12.51 -5.70
CA ASN A 238 -6.54 -12.55 -6.81
C ASN A 238 -5.69 -11.27 -6.95
N ARG A 239 -5.99 -10.18 -6.23
CA ARG A 239 -5.31 -8.89 -6.41
C ARG A 239 -4.11 -8.66 -5.49
N ASN A 240 -3.79 -9.59 -4.59
CA ASN A 240 -2.62 -9.44 -3.70
C ASN A 240 -1.40 -10.22 -4.22
N GLU A 241 -1.27 -10.34 -5.54
CA GLU A 241 -0.04 -10.84 -6.15
C GLU A 241 1.12 -9.87 -5.87
N PRO A 242 2.36 -10.39 -5.75
CA PRO A 242 3.55 -9.55 -5.68
C PRO A 242 3.58 -8.58 -6.88
N GLY A 243 3.55 -7.28 -6.61
CA GLY A 243 3.58 -6.23 -7.65
C GLY A 243 2.32 -5.35 -7.73
N ILE A 244 1.21 -5.77 -7.12
CA ILE A 244 -0.01 -4.93 -7.03
C ILE A 244 -0.01 -4.19 -5.70
N PHE A 245 0.22 -2.87 -5.75
CA PHE A 245 0.20 -2.03 -4.55
C PHE A 245 -1.22 -1.62 -4.16
N HIS A 246 -1.66 -2.02 -2.97
CA HIS A 246 -2.93 -1.56 -2.41
C HIS A 246 -2.76 -0.20 -1.71
N HIS A 247 -3.08 0.89 -2.42
CA HIS A 247 -3.13 2.21 -1.80
C HIS A 247 -4.53 2.49 -1.21
N GLY A 248 -4.55 3.10 -0.03
CA GLY A 248 -5.77 3.65 0.57
C GLY A 248 -6.32 4.82 -0.27
N ARG A 249 -7.55 5.23 0.01
CA ARG A 249 -8.30 6.25 -0.75
C ARG A 249 -7.44 7.50 -1.06
N ARG A 250 -7.42 7.84 -2.35
CA ARG A 250 -7.03 9.10 -3.03
C ARG A 250 -6.19 10.09 -2.19
N GLN A 251 -4.92 10.24 -2.54
CA GLN A 251 -4.20 11.51 -2.37
C GLN A 251 -4.01 12.14 -3.74
N THR A 252 -4.36 13.41 -3.88
CA THR A 252 -4.03 14.22 -5.04
C THR A 252 -2.57 14.64 -4.93
N PHE A 253 -1.78 14.40 -5.97
CA PHE A 253 -0.35 14.74 -5.99
C PHE A 253 -0.10 15.88 -6.98
N HIS A 254 0.61 16.92 -6.53
CA HIS A 254 1.14 17.95 -7.42
C HIS A 254 2.50 17.49 -7.99
N TYR A 255 2.64 17.66 -9.30
CA TYR A 255 3.64 17.02 -10.14
C TYR A 255 4.90 17.90 -10.28
N LYS A 256 6.09 17.41 -9.87
CA LYS A 256 7.41 17.96 -10.29
C LYS A 256 8.67 17.21 -9.77
N ASP A 257 8.60 15.91 -9.43
CA ASP A 257 9.78 15.19 -8.91
C ASP A 257 10.34 14.17 -9.92
N ARG A 258 11.63 14.27 -10.28
CA ARG A 258 12.32 13.39 -11.26
C ARG A 258 12.49 11.95 -10.75
N LEU A 259 12.26 11.74 -9.47
CA LEU A 259 12.48 10.48 -8.75
C LEU A 259 11.24 9.58 -8.70
N ARG A 260 10.14 10.00 -9.34
CA ARG A 260 8.87 9.33 -9.21
C ARG A 260 8.32 8.90 -10.56
N ASN A 261 8.10 7.60 -10.72
CA ASN A 261 7.34 7.05 -11.83
C ASN A 261 5.84 7.02 -11.51
N ILE A 262 5.01 7.38 -12.49
CA ILE A 262 3.56 7.18 -12.38
C ILE A 262 3.27 5.71 -12.62
N THR A 263 2.73 5.06 -11.59
CA THR A 263 2.10 3.75 -11.78
C THR A 263 0.60 3.94 -12.01
N LYS A 264 0.10 3.23 -13.01
CA LYS A 264 -1.31 3.17 -13.37
C LYS A 264 -1.98 2.03 -12.62
N GLY A 265 -3.13 2.27 -12.04
CA GLY A 265 -3.91 1.26 -11.32
C GLY A 265 -5.41 1.55 -11.39
N PHE A 266 -6.17 0.82 -10.59
CA PHE A 266 -7.60 1.08 -10.42
C PHE A 266 -7.94 1.27 -8.95
N PHE A 267 -8.90 2.13 -8.69
CA PHE A 267 -9.65 2.20 -7.45
C PHE A 267 -10.82 1.22 -7.52
N LYS A 268 -11.00 0.44 -6.45
CA LYS A 268 -12.16 -0.41 -6.25
C LYS A 268 -12.81 -0.06 -4.91
N SER A 269 -14.12 0.07 -4.90
CA SER A 269 -14.91 0.17 -3.66
C SER A 269 -16.26 -0.49 -3.84
N THR A 270 -16.59 -1.41 -2.93
CA THR A 270 -17.95 -1.93 -2.82
C THR A 270 -18.83 -0.92 -2.06
N ARG A 271 -20.09 -0.77 -2.47
CA ARG A 271 -21.06 0.16 -1.90
C ARG A 271 -22.43 -0.48 -1.80
N TRP A 272 -23.14 -0.12 -0.74
CA TRP A 272 -24.58 -0.34 -0.61
C TRP A 272 -25.35 0.80 -1.29
N LEU A 273 -26.36 0.46 -2.08
CA LEU A 273 -27.24 1.42 -2.75
C LEU A 273 -28.56 1.57 -1.99
N THR A 274 -29.29 2.65 -2.26
CA THR A 274 -30.56 2.96 -1.59
C THR A 274 -31.69 1.97 -1.90
N ASN A 275 -31.58 1.24 -3.01
CA ASN A 275 -32.51 0.19 -3.42
C ASN A 275 -32.13 -1.21 -2.87
N CYS A 276 -31.33 -1.26 -1.80
CA CYS A 276 -30.83 -2.50 -1.19
C CYS A 276 -30.00 -3.39 -2.13
N GLU A 277 -29.47 -2.81 -3.20
CA GLU A 277 -28.52 -3.47 -4.08
C GLU A 277 -27.08 -3.18 -3.67
N ILE A 278 -26.18 -4.10 -4.05
CA ILE A 278 -24.76 -3.91 -3.88
C ILE A 278 -24.15 -3.59 -5.24
N ALA A 279 -23.26 -2.61 -5.25
CA ALA A 279 -22.51 -2.28 -6.44
C ALA A 279 -21.03 -2.03 -6.13
N MET A 280 -20.20 -2.27 -7.14
CA MET A 280 -18.78 -2.03 -7.11
C MET A 280 -18.46 -0.82 -7.98
N VAL A 281 -17.80 0.17 -7.40
CA VAL A 281 -17.23 1.30 -8.13
C VAL A 281 -15.84 0.92 -8.58
N LEU A 282 -15.58 1.03 -9.88
CA LEU A 282 -14.25 0.85 -10.45
C LEU A 282 -13.84 2.14 -11.14
N ASP A 283 -12.69 2.68 -10.76
CA ASP A 283 -12.17 3.91 -11.34
C ASP A 283 -10.69 3.76 -11.64
N TYR A 284 -10.17 4.54 -12.57
CA TYR A 284 -8.75 4.51 -12.89
C TYR A 284 -7.99 5.48 -11.98
N VAL A 285 -6.81 5.07 -11.49
CA VAL A 285 -5.98 5.89 -10.61
C VAL A 285 -4.55 5.91 -11.10
N GLN A 286 -3.96 7.09 -11.06
CA GLN A 286 -2.52 7.29 -11.24
C GLN A 286 -1.91 7.64 -9.90
N THR A 287 -0.85 6.95 -9.50
CA THR A 287 -0.16 7.22 -8.23
C THR A 287 1.35 7.28 -8.48
N PRO A 288 2.04 8.33 -8.00
CA PRO A 288 3.48 8.40 -8.11
C PRO A 288 4.12 7.44 -7.09
N PHE A 289 5.07 6.64 -7.55
CA PHE A 289 5.92 5.79 -6.73
C PHE A 289 7.36 6.28 -6.86
N TYR A 290 8.14 6.14 -5.79
CA TYR A 290 9.58 6.31 -5.90
C TYR A 290 10.16 5.21 -6.77
N ASP A 291 11.10 5.57 -7.63
CA ASP A 291 11.90 4.60 -8.33
C ASP A 291 12.80 3.86 -7.35
N GLU A 292 13.08 2.59 -7.65
CA GLU A 292 14.13 1.87 -6.94
C GLU A 292 15.46 2.55 -7.22
N THR A 293 16.02 3.20 -6.20
CA THR A 293 17.25 3.97 -6.31
C THR A 293 18.01 3.98 -4.99
N SER A 294 19.32 4.21 -5.05
CA SER A 294 20.14 4.35 -3.87
C SER A 294 19.80 5.61 -3.08
N VAL A 295 20.02 5.52 -1.77
CA VAL A 295 19.90 6.67 -0.87
C VAL A 295 20.87 7.79 -1.26
N LEU A 296 22.03 7.45 -1.84
CA LEU A 296 23.01 8.43 -2.31
C LEU A 296 22.46 9.25 -3.49
N LYS A 297 21.85 8.60 -4.48
CA LYS A 297 21.22 9.32 -5.60
C LYS A 297 20.09 10.23 -5.10
N LEU A 298 19.22 9.71 -4.24
CA LEU A 298 18.14 10.50 -3.64
C LEU A 298 18.67 11.72 -2.87
N LEU A 299 19.73 11.53 -2.07
CA LEU A 299 20.38 12.60 -1.31
C LEU A 299 20.94 13.68 -2.24
N THR A 300 21.71 13.33 -3.26
CA THR A 300 22.29 14.29 -4.20
C THR A 300 21.23 15.07 -4.98
N LEU A 301 20.16 14.39 -5.47
CA LEU A 301 19.08 15.06 -6.18
C LEU A 301 18.32 16.06 -5.31
N LYS A 302 18.09 15.72 -4.03
CA LYS A 302 17.43 16.65 -3.09
C LYS A 302 18.35 17.78 -2.67
N TYR A 303 19.65 17.53 -2.56
CA TYR A 303 20.63 18.59 -2.31
C TYR A 303 20.66 19.61 -3.45
N ASP A 304 20.73 19.16 -4.71
CA ASP A 304 20.66 20.05 -5.89
C ASP A 304 19.36 20.87 -5.89
N GLU A 305 18.22 20.22 -5.60
CA GLU A 305 16.90 20.86 -5.54
C GLU A 305 16.82 21.96 -4.46
N PHE A 306 17.26 21.68 -3.24
CA PHE A 306 17.17 22.63 -2.12
C PHE A 306 18.25 23.70 -2.13
N SER A 307 19.41 23.43 -2.75
CA SER A 307 20.49 24.42 -2.88
C SER A 307 20.14 25.52 -3.88
N GLY A 308 19.01 25.42 -4.58
CA GLY A 308 18.65 26.35 -5.66
C GLY A 308 19.54 26.21 -6.90
N ILE A 309 20.49 25.27 -6.87
CA ILE A 309 21.22 24.75 -8.04
C ILE A 309 20.25 23.80 -8.74
N ALA A 310 19.09 24.32 -9.15
CA ALA A 310 18.25 23.60 -10.08
C ALA A 310 19.16 23.23 -11.26
N PRO A 311 19.27 21.94 -11.63
CA PRO A 311 20.12 21.56 -12.73
C PRO A 311 19.67 22.39 -13.91
N ILE A 312 20.61 23.18 -14.45
CA ILE A 312 20.49 23.90 -15.71
C ILE A 312 19.64 23.01 -16.59
N GLN A 313 18.43 23.46 -16.92
CA GLN A 313 17.51 22.72 -17.75
C GLN A 313 18.27 22.45 -19.04
N ILE A 314 18.82 21.25 -19.19
CA ILE A 314 19.22 20.75 -20.49
C ILE A 314 17.93 20.84 -21.31
N PRO A 315 17.85 21.69 -22.34
CA PRO A 315 16.65 21.81 -23.14
C PRO A 315 16.37 20.44 -23.74
N ARG A 316 15.38 19.73 -23.20
CA ARG A 316 15.01 18.38 -23.66
C ARG A 316 14.30 18.39 -25.03
N ASP A 317 14.21 19.54 -25.69
CA ASP A 317 13.52 19.71 -26.98
C ASP A 317 14.43 19.86 -28.21
N GLN A 318 15.77 19.83 -28.07
CA GLN A 318 16.63 19.88 -29.26
C GLN A 318 16.76 18.53 -30.01
N GLY A 319 16.49 17.40 -29.35
CA GLY A 319 16.58 16.07 -29.99
C GLY A 319 15.35 15.68 -30.84
N GLN A 320 14.20 16.33 -30.66
CA GLN A 320 13.01 16.06 -31.49
C GLN A 320 12.96 16.94 -32.75
N ARG A 321 13.47 18.18 -32.69
CA ARG A 321 13.55 19.03 -33.90
C ARG A 321 14.51 18.50 -34.96
N ASP A 322 15.59 17.84 -34.56
CA ASP A 322 16.54 17.26 -35.53
C ASP A 322 16.00 16.03 -36.23
N ARG A 323 15.05 15.30 -35.62
CA ARG A 323 14.43 14.12 -36.26
C ARG A 323 13.40 14.55 -37.30
N ASP A 324 12.57 15.55 -36.98
CA ASP A 324 11.60 16.11 -37.93
C ASP A 324 12.29 16.88 -39.07
N GLN A 325 13.43 17.54 -38.81
CA GLN A 325 14.25 18.16 -39.87
C GLN A 325 15.01 17.13 -40.73
N ARG A 326 15.39 15.97 -40.19
CA ARG A 326 16.00 14.89 -40.99
C ARG A 326 14.99 14.21 -41.91
N GLU A 327 13.77 14.00 -41.44
CA GLU A 327 12.69 13.42 -42.24
C GLU A 327 12.21 14.38 -43.35
N GLN A 328 12.25 15.71 -43.12
CA GLN A 328 11.99 16.68 -44.19
C GLN A 328 13.11 16.81 -45.23
N ARG A 329 14.37 16.49 -44.89
CA ARG A 329 15.48 16.48 -45.87
C ARG A 329 15.49 15.21 -46.72
N ALA A 330 15.09 14.07 -46.15
CA ALA A 330 15.01 12.80 -46.90
C ALA A 330 13.98 12.83 -48.03
N HIS A 331 12.95 13.68 -47.97
CA HIS A 331 11.94 13.82 -49.02
C HIS A 331 12.24 14.89 -50.08
N ARG A 332 13.36 15.63 -49.98
CA ARG A 332 13.70 16.67 -50.96
C ARG A 332 14.74 16.25 -52.00
N ASP A 333 15.46 15.16 -51.76
CA ASP A 333 16.52 14.67 -52.65
C ASP A 333 16.06 13.59 -53.64
N GLU A 334 14.77 13.26 -53.68
CA GLU A 334 14.21 12.20 -54.54
C GLU A 334 13.55 12.72 -55.84
N GLN A 335 13.68 14.02 -56.16
CA GLN A 335 13.05 14.62 -57.33
C GLN A 335 13.99 15.21 -58.39
N ASP A 336 15.31 15.13 -58.25
CA ASP A 336 16.21 15.67 -59.28
C ASP A 336 17.38 14.73 -59.57
N SER A 337 17.20 13.86 -60.57
CA SER A 337 18.29 13.35 -61.43
C SER A 337 17.73 12.41 -62.51
N ARG A 338 17.14 13.01 -63.54
CA ARG A 338 17.24 12.43 -64.89
C ARG A 338 18.31 13.18 -65.65
N ASP A 339 19.07 12.40 -66.39
CA ASP A 339 20.10 12.78 -67.35
C ASP A 339 21.47 13.10 -66.74
N PHE A 340 22.41 12.14 -66.82
CA PHE A 340 23.50 12.27 -67.78
C PHE A 340 24.20 10.92 -68.02
N ARG A 341 24.28 10.58 -69.31
CA ARG A 341 25.05 9.48 -69.88
C ARG A 341 26.55 9.72 -69.69
N GLY A 342 27.27 8.64 -69.43
CA GLY A 342 28.48 8.33 -70.20
C GLY A 342 29.80 8.28 -69.44
N HIS A 343 30.54 7.19 -69.75
CA HIS A 343 31.98 6.99 -69.60
C HIS A 343 32.55 6.73 -68.21
N ARG A 344 33.61 5.95 -68.03
CA ARG A 344 34.24 4.81 -68.73
C ARG A 344 35.37 4.44 -67.75
N GLY A 345 35.55 3.16 -67.47
CA GLY A 345 36.81 2.55 -67.04
C GLY A 345 37.41 2.98 -65.70
N HIS A 346 37.54 2.04 -64.76
CA HIS A 346 38.87 1.56 -64.43
C HIS A 346 38.82 0.22 -63.70
N GLU A 347 39.53 -0.74 -64.29
CA GLU A 347 39.95 -2.01 -63.72
C GLU A 347 40.81 -1.81 -62.47
N GLY A 348 40.72 -2.73 -61.50
CA GLY A 348 41.71 -2.80 -60.43
C GLY A 348 41.38 -3.68 -59.22
N ARG A 349 41.54 -5.00 -59.38
CA ARG A 349 42.21 -5.93 -58.45
C ARG A 349 42.17 -5.61 -56.94
N ARG A 350 41.54 -6.51 -56.17
CA ARG A 350 42.07 -7.27 -54.98
C ARG A 350 40.88 -7.83 -54.20
N GLU A 351 40.60 -9.13 -54.31
CA GLU A 351 41.05 -10.13 -53.32
C GLU A 351 40.97 -9.66 -51.87
N GLY A 352 40.00 -10.21 -51.15
CA GLY A 352 39.84 -10.00 -49.71
C GLY A 352 38.64 -10.75 -49.15
N ARG A 353 38.70 -12.08 -49.16
CA ARG A 353 37.81 -12.96 -48.37
C ARG A 353 37.98 -12.63 -46.88
N SER A 354 37.26 -11.65 -46.37
CA SER A 354 37.09 -11.44 -44.94
C SER A 354 35.97 -12.36 -44.45
N LYS A 355 36.35 -13.58 -44.07
CA LYS A 355 35.57 -14.42 -43.16
C LYS A 355 35.42 -13.63 -41.85
N SER A 356 34.26 -13.02 -41.65
CA SER A 356 33.88 -12.43 -40.36
C SER A 356 33.80 -13.56 -39.34
N ARG A 357 34.90 -13.77 -38.61
CA ARG A 357 34.90 -14.49 -37.34
C ARG A 357 33.98 -13.73 -36.39
N SER A 358 32.80 -14.28 -36.13
CA SER A 358 32.03 -13.91 -34.95
C SER A 358 32.96 -14.00 -33.73
N PRO A 359 33.06 -12.95 -32.89
CA PRO A 359 33.84 -13.03 -31.67
C PRO A 359 33.30 -14.19 -30.84
N ILE A 360 34.18 -15.11 -30.48
CA ILE A 360 33.94 -16.09 -29.42
C ILE A 360 33.51 -15.25 -28.20
N GLN A 361 32.24 -15.37 -27.80
CA GLN A 361 31.75 -14.80 -26.55
C GLN A 361 32.62 -15.38 -25.44
N ALA A 362 33.53 -14.54 -24.93
CA ALA A 362 34.17 -14.80 -23.66
C ALA A 362 33.07 -14.98 -22.61
N PRO A 363 33.27 -15.84 -21.59
CA PRO A 363 32.30 -16.00 -20.53
C PRO A 363 31.98 -14.60 -19.98
N GLU A 364 30.70 -14.22 -20.00
CA GLU A 364 30.22 -12.97 -19.45
C GLU A 364 30.68 -12.90 -17.99
N GLN A 365 31.76 -12.16 -17.75
CA GLN A 365 32.06 -11.73 -16.39
C GLN A 365 30.85 -10.93 -15.93
N PRO A 366 30.36 -11.13 -14.70
CA PRO A 366 29.22 -10.39 -14.20
C PRO A 366 29.53 -8.91 -14.34
N VAL A 367 28.82 -8.24 -15.25
CA VAL A 367 28.93 -6.81 -15.48
C VAL A 367 28.67 -6.17 -14.12
N GLN A 368 29.70 -5.59 -13.50
CA GLN A 368 29.52 -4.75 -12.34
C GLN A 368 28.68 -3.58 -12.82
N GLU A 369 27.37 -3.64 -12.56
CA GLU A 369 26.45 -2.55 -12.85
C GLU A 369 27.03 -1.28 -12.22
N ALA A 370 27.25 -0.28 -13.06
CA ALA A 370 27.74 1.00 -12.59
C ALA A 370 26.79 1.53 -11.50
N PRO A 371 27.32 2.16 -10.43
CA PRO A 371 26.47 2.70 -9.37
C PRO A 371 25.42 3.66 -9.95
N ASP A 372 24.21 3.65 -9.39
CA ASP A 372 23.10 4.48 -9.88
C ASP A 372 23.20 5.96 -9.46
N TYR A 373 24.33 6.36 -8.88
CA TYR A 373 24.63 7.68 -8.35
C TYR A 373 25.93 8.25 -8.93
N ASP A 374 26.04 9.58 -8.99
CA ASP A 374 27.24 10.28 -9.45
C ASP A 374 28.21 10.51 -8.27
N GLU A 375 29.38 9.88 -8.29
CA GLU A 375 30.37 9.98 -7.22
C GLU A 375 30.83 11.43 -6.98
N THR A 376 30.92 12.26 -8.02
CA THR A 376 31.37 13.65 -7.93
C THR A 376 30.38 14.47 -7.10
N LYS A 377 29.09 14.31 -7.37
CA LYS A 377 28.03 14.97 -6.61
C LYS A 377 27.97 14.48 -5.17
N VAL A 378 28.19 13.19 -4.94
CA VAL A 378 28.23 12.65 -3.58
C VAL A 378 29.39 13.26 -2.78
N ILE A 379 30.55 13.45 -3.39
CA ILE A 379 31.72 14.11 -2.77
C ILE A 379 31.43 15.58 -2.45
N GLU A 380 30.74 16.29 -3.36
CA GLU A 380 30.29 17.67 -3.12
C GLU A 380 29.37 17.76 -1.91
N VAL A 381 28.30 16.94 -1.88
CA VAL A 381 27.36 16.87 -0.74
C VAL A 381 28.07 16.49 0.56
N GLN A 382 29.01 15.56 0.50
CA GLN A 382 29.83 15.15 1.64
C GLN A 382 30.66 16.32 2.19
N THR A 383 31.30 17.08 1.30
CA THR A 383 32.10 18.25 1.67
C THR A 383 31.21 19.33 2.29
N ALA A 384 30.06 19.59 1.68
CA ALA A 384 29.08 20.54 2.23
C ALA A 384 28.60 20.15 3.63
N PHE A 385 28.29 18.87 3.86
CA PHE A 385 27.88 18.39 5.18
C PHE A 385 29.01 18.52 6.21
N LYS A 386 30.21 18.07 5.85
CA LYS A 386 31.39 18.09 6.74
C LYS A 386 31.80 19.50 7.15
N ASP A 387 31.75 20.44 6.21
CA ASP A 387 32.10 21.84 6.44
C ASP A 387 30.92 22.64 7.04
N GLU A 388 29.82 21.97 7.40
CA GLU A 388 28.57 22.57 7.90
C GLU A 388 28.02 23.68 6.99
N ARG A 389 28.21 23.55 5.68
CA ARG A 389 27.65 24.48 4.69
C ARG A 389 26.17 24.20 4.54
N HIS A 390 25.35 25.21 4.80
CA HIS A 390 23.89 25.16 4.65
C HIS A 390 23.21 24.05 5.48
N PRO A 391 23.35 24.05 6.82
CA PRO A 391 22.76 23.02 7.68
C PRO A 391 21.23 22.92 7.58
N GLU A 392 20.56 24.00 7.19
CA GLU A 392 19.13 24.05 6.87
C GLU A 392 18.74 23.11 5.73
N ILE A 393 19.56 22.99 4.68
CA ILE A 393 19.32 22.10 3.55
C ILE A 393 19.27 20.65 4.02
N PHE A 394 20.23 20.22 4.83
CA PHE A 394 20.25 18.85 5.36
C PHE A 394 19.08 18.57 6.31
N LYS A 395 18.57 19.57 7.05
CA LYS A 395 17.35 19.42 7.86
C LYS A 395 16.11 19.22 6.97
N ASP A 396 16.02 19.95 5.85
CA ASP A 396 14.91 19.81 4.92
C ASP A 396 14.97 18.50 4.15
N ILE A 397 16.15 18.04 3.72
CA ILE A 397 16.35 16.70 3.16
C ILE A 397 15.96 15.63 4.18
N ALA A 398 16.42 15.73 5.43
CA ALA A 398 16.06 14.78 6.47
C ALA A 398 14.54 14.74 6.73
N ARG A 399 13.86 15.89 6.66
CA ARG A 399 12.39 15.99 6.75
C ARG A 399 11.71 15.33 5.56
N TYR A 400 12.22 15.55 4.34
CA TYR A 400 11.71 14.93 3.11
C TYR A 400 11.85 13.39 3.14
N MET A 401 13.03 12.89 3.54
CA MET A 401 13.33 11.46 3.53
C MET A 401 12.67 10.70 4.69
N LYS A 402 12.20 11.40 5.72
CA LYS A 402 11.53 10.79 6.86
C LYS A 402 10.30 10.01 6.42
N GLY A 403 10.21 8.75 6.84
CA GLY A 403 9.11 7.85 6.49
C GLY A 403 9.37 6.99 5.25
N ILE A 404 10.40 7.29 4.46
CA ILE A 404 10.81 6.44 3.34
C ILE A 404 11.34 5.11 3.89
N ILE A 405 10.93 4.01 3.26
CA ILE A 405 11.42 2.67 3.54
C ILE A 405 12.65 2.43 2.68
N VAL A 406 13.74 1.99 3.29
CA VAL A 406 15.00 1.65 2.61
C VAL A 406 15.50 0.28 3.03
N GLU A 407 16.34 -0.30 2.18
CA GLU A 407 16.85 -1.66 2.30
C GLU A 407 18.39 -1.64 2.42
N PRO A 408 18.96 -2.07 3.57
CA PRO A 408 20.41 -2.17 3.74
C PRO A 408 21.00 -3.27 2.88
N THR A 409 21.92 -2.94 1.98
CA THR A 409 22.50 -3.90 1.02
C THR A 409 23.50 -4.88 1.64
N HIS A 410 24.08 -4.55 2.80
CA HIS A 410 25.10 -5.37 3.48
C HIS A 410 24.53 -6.51 4.34
N LEU A 411 23.20 -6.60 4.48
CA LEU A 411 22.53 -7.65 5.24
C LEU A 411 22.02 -8.73 4.29
N SER A 412 22.02 -9.99 4.75
CA SER A 412 21.43 -11.14 4.02
C SER A 412 19.99 -10.84 3.61
N ALA A 413 19.63 -11.22 2.39
CA ALA A 413 18.29 -11.06 1.83
C ALA A 413 17.26 -12.05 2.42
N GLU A 414 17.70 -12.98 3.28
CA GLU A 414 16.84 -14.00 3.88
C GLU A 414 15.77 -13.44 4.82
N TYR A 415 16.00 -12.25 5.39
CA TYR A 415 15.11 -11.64 6.38
C TYR A 415 14.67 -10.22 5.98
N ASN A 416 13.57 -9.76 6.58
CA ASN A 416 13.13 -8.38 6.39
C ASN A 416 14.15 -7.38 6.93
N ARG A 417 14.86 -6.76 5.99
CA ARG A 417 15.84 -5.71 6.25
C ARG A 417 15.29 -4.31 6.02
N ASN A 418 14.00 -4.16 5.71
CA ASN A 418 13.37 -2.85 5.53
C ASN A 418 13.47 -2.02 6.81
N VAL A 419 14.01 -0.81 6.67
CA VAL A 419 14.07 0.19 7.73
C VAL A 419 13.38 1.46 7.27
N VAL A 420 12.71 2.14 8.21
CA VAL A 420 12.10 3.45 7.95
C VAL A 420 13.06 4.52 8.41
N ILE A 421 13.39 5.43 7.51
CA ILE A 421 14.20 6.60 7.81
C ILE A 421 13.43 7.48 8.81
N ALA A 422 14.05 7.78 9.95
CA ALA A 422 13.52 8.74 10.91
C ALA A 422 14.16 10.13 10.79
N GLY A 423 15.35 10.20 10.19
CA GLY A 423 16.10 11.43 9.93
C GLY A 423 17.58 11.12 9.74
N PHE A 424 18.41 12.15 9.89
CA PHE A 424 19.87 12.05 9.85
C PHE A 424 20.48 12.19 11.25
N SER A 425 21.62 11.55 11.44
CA SER A 425 22.48 11.81 12.59
C SER A 425 23.14 13.17 12.42
N VAL A 426 23.45 13.81 13.55
CA VAL A 426 24.26 15.02 13.58
C VAL A 426 25.71 14.70 13.17
N LEU A 427 26.20 13.51 13.52
CA LEU A 427 27.58 13.09 13.27
C LEU A 427 27.68 12.16 12.05
N ASN A 428 28.83 12.20 11.38
CA ASN A 428 29.18 11.32 10.27
C ASN A 428 29.66 9.93 10.76
N ALA A 429 30.02 9.04 9.83
CA ALA A 429 30.40 7.66 10.14
C ALA A 429 31.74 7.54 10.90
N LYS A 430 32.65 8.51 10.77
CA LYS A 430 33.95 8.53 11.48
C LYS A 430 33.78 8.96 12.93
N GLU A 431 32.88 9.90 13.19
CA GLU A 431 32.70 10.53 14.49
C GLU A 431 31.65 9.81 15.36
N GLN A 432 30.60 9.29 14.73
CA GLN A 432 29.51 8.63 15.44
C GLN A 432 30.01 7.36 16.13
N LYS A 433 30.04 7.40 17.45
CA LYS A 433 30.37 6.25 18.31
C LYS A 433 29.11 5.61 18.86
N PHE A 434 29.15 4.31 19.05
CA PHE A 434 28.13 3.56 19.80
C PHE A 434 28.78 2.44 20.61
N ILE A 435 28.02 1.94 21.57
CA ILE A 435 28.48 0.88 22.46
C ILE A 435 28.24 -0.48 21.80
N LYS A 436 29.31 -1.22 21.55
CA LYS A 436 29.28 -2.62 21.11
C LYS A 436 29.63 -3.51 22.31
N LYS A 437 28.79 -4.51 22.57
CA LYS A 437 29.12 -5.58 23.51
C LYS A 437 29.77 -6.73 22.74
N GLU A 438 30.97 -7.13 23.14
CA GLU A 438 31.65 -8.32 22.65
C GLU A 438 31.93 -9.22 23.86
N GLY A 439 31.07 -10.22 24.07
CA GLY A 439 31.09 -11.01 25.29
C GLY A 439 30.80 -10.16 26.54
N THR A 440 31.76 -10.12 27.46
CA THR A 440 31.72 -9.31 28.69
C THR A 440 32.25 -7.90 28.51
N GLU A 441 33.00 -7.62 27.42
CA GLU A 441 33.60 -6.31 27.19
C GLU A 441 32.62 -5.35 26.50
N ILE A 442 32.66 -4.10 26.96
CA ILE A 442 31.85 -2.99 26.46
C ILE A 442 32.81 -2.00 25.79
N LYS A 443 32.86 -2.01 24.45
CA LYS A 443 33.74 -1.11 23.68
C LYS A 443 32.94 0.00 23.00
N ARG A 444 33.46 1.23 23.03
CA ARG A 444 32.99 2.32 22.17
C ARG A 444 33.70 2.21 20.83
N ILE A 445 32.94 2.03 19.76
CA ILE A 445 33.43 1.84 18.40
C ILE A 445 32.73 2.83 17.47
N THR A 446 33.41 3.28 16.42
CA THR A 446 32.80 4.13 15.37
C THR A 446 32.00 3.30 14.37
N VAL A 447 31.14 3.93 13.57
CA VAL A 447 30.40 3.23 12.51
C VAL A 447 31.36 2.65 11.46
N VAL A 448 32.39 3.41 11.06
CA VAL A 448 33.42 2.92 10.12
C VAL A 448 34.12 1.68 10.65
N GLU A 449 34.60 1.71 11.89
CA GLU A 449 35.28 0.57 12.53
C GLU A 449 34.36 -0.65 12.66
N TYR A 450 33.07 -0.44 12.95
CA TYR A 450 32.09 -1.52 13.01
C TYR A 450 31.88 -2.19 11.66
N PHE A 451 31.66 -1.42 10.59
CA PHE A 451 31.44 -1.98 9.26
C PHE A 451 32.69 -2.72 8.74
N LYS A 452 33.89 -2.20 9.04
CA LYS A 452 35.14 -2.86 8.68
C LYS A 452 35.35 -4.16 9.46
N SER A 453 35.18 -4.14 10.78
CA SER A 453 35.41 -5.32 11.63
C SER A 453 34.36 -6.41 11.45
N LYS A 454 33.08 -6.06 11.34
CA LYS A 454 31.99 -7.04 11.34
C LYS A 454 31.59 -7.50 9.94
N HIS A 455 31.64 -6.62 8.96
CA HIS A 455 31.18 -6.91 7.60
C HIS A 455 32.31 -6.93 6.58
N ASN A 456 33.55 -6.62 6.97
CA ASN A 456 34.69 -6.41 6.07
C ASN A 456 34.40 -5.36 4.97
N ILE A 457 33.58 -4.35 5.28
CA ILE A 457 33.21 -3.28 4.35
C ILE A 457 34.00 -2.02 4.66
N THR A 458 34.66 -1.46 3.66
CA THR A 458 35.25 -0.11 3.73
C THR A 458 34.22 0.89 3.20
N ILE A 459 33.81 1.85 4.05
CA ILE A 459 32.83 2.88 3.68
C ILE A 459 33.48 3.88 2.72
N LYS A 460 32.95 3.99 1.49
CA LYS A 460 33.45 4.92 0.46
C LYS A 460 33.27 6.39 0.83
N PHE A 461 32.12 6.74 1.43
CA PHE A 461 31.73 8.11 1.76
C PHE A 461 31.52 8.29 3.27
N PRO A 462 32.60 8.25 4.07
CA PRO A 462 32.50 8.18 5.53
C PRO A 462 32.13 9.51 6.20
N ASP A 463 32.24 10.63 5.48
CA ASP A 463 31.95 11.97 6.03
C ASP A 463 30.51 12.42 5.76
N LEU A 464 29.67 11.59 5.12
CA LEU A 464 28.25 11.85 4.92
C LEU A 464 27.43 11.68 6.23
N PRO A 465 26.23 12.30 6.32
CA PRO A 465 25.32 12.07 7.42
C PRO A 465 24.88 10.60 7.46
N LEU A 466 24.78 10.06 8.67
CA LEU A 466 24.23 8.71 8.88
C LEU A 466 22.70 8.75 8.87
N ILE A 467 22.09 7.73 8.27
CA ILE A 467 20.64 7.51 8.37
C ILE A 467 20.32 7.02 9.78
N VAL A 468 19.44 7.73 10.48
CA VAL A 468 18.86 7.27 11.74
C VAL A 468 17.59 6.52 11.45
N THR A 469 17.56 5.24 11.79
CA THR A 469 16.35 4.43 11.75
C THR A 469 15.65 4.56 13.11
N GLY A 470 14.46 5.12 13.14
CA GLY A 470 13.78 5.39 14.42
C GLY A 470 13.09 4.15 14.93
N LYS A 471 13.26 3.81 16.23
CA LYS A 471 12.24 3.13 17.06
C LYS A 471 11.14 4.16 17.27
N GLY A 472 9.94 3.95 16.73
CA GLY A 472 8.79 4.70 17.22
C GLY A 472 8.83 4.62 18.75
N LYS A 473 8.69 5.76 19.44
CA LYS A 473 8.88 5.85 20.90
C LYS A 473 8.17 4.65 21.55
N ARG A 474 8.92 3.73 22.18
CA ARG A 474 8.34 2.74 23.08
C ARG A 474 7.73 3.53 24.23
N ARG A 475 6.44 3.87 24.15
CA ARG A 475 5.67 4.07 25.37
C ARG A 475 5.78 2.74 26.10
N ARG A 476 6.49 2.74 27.24
CA ARG A 476 6.36 1.67 28.22
C ARG A 476 4.87 1.62 28.55
N ILE A 477 4.15 0.67 27.97
CA ILE A 477 2.84 0.29 28.49
C ILE A 477 3.20 -0.46 29.77
N SER A 478 3.12 0.24 30.89
CA SER A 478 3.07 -0.37 32.21
C SER A 478 1.92 -1.37 32.20
N GLN A 479 2.25 -2.61 32.53
CA GLN A 479 1.40 -3.65 33.11
C GLN A 479 -0.09 -3.53 32.83
N TRP A 480 -0.58 -4.31 31.86
CA TRP A 480 -1.94 -4.82 31.95
C TRP A 480 -1.89 -6.04 32.87
N ASN A 481 -2.46 -5.89 34.07
CA ASN A 481 -2.77 -7.02 34.94
C ASN A 481 -3.91 -7.81 34.28
N TYR A 482 -3.73 -9.14 34.22
CA TYR A 482 -4.81 -10.07 33.96
C TYR A 482 -5.75 -10.15 35.16
#